data_AF-A0A1I7VIX7-F1
#
_entry.id   AF-A0A1I7VIX7-F1
#
_cell.length_a   1.000
_cell.length_b   1.000
_cell.length_c   1.000
_cell.angle_alpha   90.00
_cell.angle_beta   90.00
_cell.angle_gamma   90.00
#
_symmetry.space_group_name_H-M   'P 1'
#
loop_
_entity.id
_entity.type
_entity.pdbx_description
1 polymer ?
#
loop_
_entity_poly.entity_id
_entity_poly.type
_entity_poly.pdbx_seq_one_letter_code
_entity_poly.pdbx_strand_id
1 'polypeptide(L)'
;MFTPCLGVIFQRVTDKKITGHKLFQSFIQENKACFWNTNLVEAINSTKYVGYIKPSTLFITSMNERYMQTLRDAWVLRILKPAKGYRIETLGDVENIGMHKIDQMHLVPLMDIICNVVFKMNQSGRPAVFEALLDEIREGYPKIEPPSTRTLRQAIQTLLKQEILEYHLEQLYICFPHTAPYHSTKIRPKCTVECQTGQSVMNGYAPTNSLKIKKGL
;
A
#
# COMPACT_ATOMS: atom_id res chain seq x y z
N MET A 1 9.87 -3.23 24.56
CA MET A 1 9.09 -2.25 23.77
C MET A 1 8.29 -3.06 22.76
N PHE A 2 6.95 -3.01 22.82
CA PHE A 2 6.10 -3.79 21.92
C PHE A 2 6.22 -3.19 20.51
N THR A 3 6.45 -4.02 19.49
CA THR A 3 6.49 -3.54 18.11
C THR A 3 5.04 -3.35 17.65
N PRO A 4 4.65 -2.15 17.18
CA PRO A 4 3.27 -1.88 16.79
C PRO A 4 2.86 -2.82 15.65
N CYS A 5 1.64 -3.33 15.68
CA CYS A 5 1.14 -4.25 14.66
C CYS A 5 -0.28 -3.86 14.26
N LEU A 6 -0.55 -3.76 12.97
CA LEU A 6 -1.89 -3.58 12.42
C LEU A 6 -2.37 -4.90 11.82
N GLY A 7 -3.60 -5.27 12.17
CA GLY A 7 -4.37 -6.33 11.53
C GLY A 7 -5.27 -5.74 10.45
N VAL A 8 -5.23 -6.31 9.26
CA VAL A 8 -6.08 -5.94 8.11
C VAL A 8 -6.89 -7.16 7.71
N ILE A 9 -8.19 -7.14 7.98
CA ILE A 9 -9.12 -8.18 7.55
C ILE A 9 -9.63 -7.81 6.16
N PHE A 10 -9.36 -8.67 5.19
CA PHE A 10 -9.85 -8.51 3.83
C PHE A 10 -11.07 -9.40 3.56
N GLN A 11 -12.07 -8.87 2.88
CA GLN A 11 -13.11 -9.64 2.23
C GLN A 11 -12.69 -9.92 0.78
N ARG A 12 -12.75 -11.18 0.38
CA ARG A 12 -12.40 -11.59 -0.97
C ARG A 12 -13.56 -11.31 -1.95
N VAL A 13 -13.25 -10.68 -3.08
CA VAL A 13 -14.23 -10.33 -4.14
C VAL A 13 -14.10 -11.24 -5.37
N THR A 14 -12.95 -11.92 -5.53
CA THR A 14 -12.69 -12.83 -6.66
C THR A 14 -12.44 -14.25 -6.18
N ASP A 15 -12.71 -15.27 -7.02
CA ASP A 15 -12.54 -16.66 -6.59
C ASP A 15 -11.08 -17.11 -6.43
N LYS A 16 -10.14 -16.30 -6.93
CA LYS A 16 -8.71 -16.61 -6.87
C LYS A 16 -8.17 -16.45 -5.45
N LYS A 17 -7.77 -17.56 -4.83
CA LYS A 17 -7.03 -17.54 -3.55
C LYS A 17 -5.56 -17.19 -3.81
N ILE A 18 -5.02 -16.29 -3.00
CA ILE A 18 -3.59 -15.96 -3.01
C ILE A 18 -2.99 -16.19 -1.61
N THR A 19 -1.67 -16.37 -1.55
CA THR A 19 -0.95 -16.50 -0.27
C THR A 19 -0.90 -15.16 0.46
N GLY A 20 -0.68 -15.19 1.79
CA GLY A 20 -0.53 -13.97 2.59
C GLY A 20 0.55 -13.02 2.05
N HIS A 21 1.69 -13.54 1.59
CA HIS A 21 2.74 -12.75 0.95
C HIS A 21 2.28 -12.07 -0.36
N LYS A 22 1.52 -12.77 -1.22
CA LYS A 22 0.97 -12.17 -2.44
C LYS A 22 -0.09 -11.11 -2.12
N LEU A 23 -0.89 -11.33 -1.08
CA LEU A 23 -1.85 -10.35 -0.57
C LEU A 23 -1.14 -9.09 -0.09
N PHE A 24 -0.08 -9.25 0.70
CA PHE A 24 0.78 -8.16 1.15
C PHE A 24 1.40 -7.39 -0.04
N GLN A 25 2.04 -8.07 -0.98
CA GLN A 25 2.64 -7.43 -2.15
C GLN A 25 1.62 -6.63 -2.96
N SER A 26 0.42 -7.18 -3.17
CA SER A 26 -0.64 -6.45 -3.84
C SER A 26 -1.12 -5.25 -3.03
N PHE A 27 -1.33 -5.39 -1.71
CA PHE A 27 -1.71 -4.27 -0.85
C PHE A 27 -0.69 -3.13 -0.90
N ILE A 28 0.60 -3.45 -0.83
CA ILE A 28 1.69 -2.47 -0.97
C ILE A 28 1.66 -1.80 -2.34
N GLN A 29 1.53 -2.57 -3.43
CA GLN A 29 1.52 -2.03 -4.78
C GLN A 29 0.33 -1.08 -5.03
N GLU A 30 -0.87 -1.46 -4.59
CA GLU A 30 -2.09 -0.64 -4.79
C GLU A 30 -2.00 0.69 -4.05
N ASN A 31 -1.37 0.71 -2.86
CA ASN A 31 -1.21 1.96 -2.10
C ASN A 31 -0.01 2.81 -2.58
N LYS A 32 1.05 2.19 -3.13
CA LYS A 32 2.15 2.93 -3.78
C LYS A 32 1.71 3.72 -5.01
N ALA A 33 0.62 3.30 -5.65
CA ALA A 33 0.06 4.02 -6.79
C ALA A 33 -0.52 5.40 -6.41
N CYS A 34 -0.78 5.65 -5.11
CA CYS A 34 -1.25 6.95 -4.60
C CYS A 34 -0.08 7.95 -4.43
N PHE A 35 0.73 8.17 -5.48
CA PHE A 35 1.95 8.98 -5.41
C PHE A 35 1.70 10.46 -5.06
N TRP A 36 0.46 10.95 -5.23
CA TRP A 36 0.03 12.29 -4.79
C TRP A 36 0.00 12.44 -3.26
N ASN A 37 0.07 11.34 -2.50
CA ASN A 37 0.14 11.32 -1.05
C ASN A 37 1.50 10.76 -0.59
N THR A 38 2.53 11.62 -0.58
CA THR A 38 3.91 11.24 -0.25
C THR A 38 4.03 10.58 1.12
N ASN A 39 3.34 11.11 2.14
CA ASN A 39 3.35 10.55 3.49
C ASN A 39 2.85 9.10 3.51
N LEU A 40 1.74 8.82 2.81
CA LEU A 40 1.21 7.46 2.69
C LEU A 40 2.18 6.56 1.93
N VAL A 41 2.77 7.03 0.83
CA VAL A 41 3.73 6.23 0.05
C VAL A 41 4.97 5.89 0.88
N GLU A 42 5.51 6.83 1.65
CA GLU A 42 6.62 6.58 2.58
C GLU A 42 6.24 5.55 3.66
N ALA A 43 5.05 5.69 4.26
CA ALA A 43 4.56 4.74 5.25
C ALA A 43 4.42 3.32 4.67
N ILE A 44 3.87 3.21 3.45
CA ILE A 44 3.72 1.95 2.72
C ILE A 44 5.10 1.36 2.35
N ASN A 45 6.07 2.18 1.94
CA ASN A 45 7.43 1.74 1.68
C ASN A 45 8.13 1.17 2.94
N SER A 46 7.83 1.73 4.11
CA SER A 46 8.38 1.27 5.39
C SER A 46 7.65 0.05 5.98
N THR A 47 6.47 -0.25 5.45
CA THR A 47 5.62 -1.33 5.96
C THR A 47 6.26 -2.70 5.70
N LYS A 48 6.29 -3.54 6.73
CA LYS A 48 6.80 -4.91 6.72
C LYS A 48 5.69 -5.92 6.95
N TYR A 49 5.84 -7.07 6.32
CA TYR A 49 4.98 -8.24 6.54
C TYR A 49 5.31 -8.87 7.89
N VAL A 50 4.30 -9.02 8.75
CA VAL A 50 4.42 -9.74 10.03
C VAL A 50 3.92 -11.17 9.89
N GLY A 51 2.77 -11.34 9.23
CA GLY A 51 2.13 -12.64 9.15
C GLY A 51 0.77 -12.60 8.48
N TYR A 52 0.13 -13.76 8.43
CA TYR A 52 -1.17 -13.94 7.80
C TYR A 52 -1.92 -15.08 8.48
N ILE A 53 -3.20 -14.84 8.77
CA ILE A 53 -4.14 -15.84 9.28
C ILE A 53 -5.24 -16.04 8.25
N LYS A 54 -5.57 -17.30 7.96
CA LYS A 54 -6.66 -17.66 7.05
C LYS A 54 -8.02 -17.22 7.64
N PRO A 55 -8.98 -16.79 6.82
CA PRO A 55 -8.95 -16.81 5.35
C PRO A 55 -8.31 -15.58 4.69
N SER A 56 -8.11 -14.48 5.40
CA SER A 56 -7.73 -13.21 4.75
C SER A 56 -7.30 -12.10 5.72
N THR A 57 -6.76 -12.45 6.89
CA THR A 57 -6.24 -11.47 7.85
C THR A 57 -4.75 -11.31 7.66
N LEU A 58 -4.33 -10.11 7.27
CA LEU A 58 -2.94 -9.74 7.07
C LEU A 58 -2.43 -8.96 8.28
N PHE A 59 -1.22 -9.26 8.75
CA PHE A 59 -0.56 -8.53 9.82
C PHE A 59 0.63 -7.76 9.25
N ILE A 60 0.67 -6.46 9.53
CA ILE A 60 1.71 -5.55 9.05
C ILE A 60 2.27 -4.71 10.21
N THR A 61 3.51 -4.26 10.04
CA THR A 61 4.18 -3.38 11.01
C THR A 61 5.05 -2.36 10.30
N SER A 62 5.47 -1.32 11.01
CA SER A 62 6.53 -0.40 10.63
C SER A 62 7.38 -0.13 11.87
N MET A 63 8.68 0.07 11.67
CA MET A 63 9.59 0.45 12.77
C MET A 63 9.43 1.92 13.19
N ASN A 64 8.63 2.69 12.45
CA ASN A 64 8.39 4.11 12.71
C ASN A 64 6.91 4.33 13.06
N GLU A 65 6.64 4.76 14.29
CA GLU A 65 5.29 5.03 14.78
C GLU A 65 4.55 6.10 13.95
N ARG A 66 5.25 7.07 13.38
CA ARG A 66 4.64 8.06 12.47
C ARG A 66 4.02 7.39 11.25
N TYR A 67 4.69 6.37 10.71
CA TYR A 67 4.19 5.62 9.57
C TYR A 67 3.03 4.71 9.95
N MET A 68 3.06 4.11 11.15
CA MET A 68 1.90 3.39 11.68
C MET A 68 0.69 4.32 11.80
N GLN A 69 0.88 5.53 12.33
CA GLN A 69 -0.20 6.52 12.42
C GLN A 69 -0.71 6.93 11.03
N THR A 70 0.18 7.11 10.06
CA THR A 70 -0.21 7.45 8.69
C THR A 70 -1.11 6.37 8.05
N LEU A 71 -0.84 5.08 8.33
CA LEU A 71 -1.70 3.98 7.88
C LEU A 71 -3.08 4.01 8.55
N ARG A 72 -3.14 4.32 9.85
CA ARG A 72 -4.41 4.51 10.58
C ARG A 72 -5.20 5.66 9.98
N ASP A 73 -4.58 6.81 9.78
CA ASP A 73 -5.22 8.01 9.23
C ASP A 73 -5.72 7.77 7.80
N ALA A 74 -4.92 7.10 6.97
CA ALA A 74 -5.33 6.73 5.61
C ALA A 74 -6.54 5.79 5.60
N TRP A 75 -6.65 4.89 6.59
CA TRP A 75 -7.84 4.05 6.75
C TRP A 75 -9.05 4.85 7.22
N VAL A 76 -8.87 5.70 8.24
CA VAL A 76 -9.91 6.57 8.80
C VAL A 76 -10.52 7.44 7.70
N LEU A 77 -9.67 8.03 6.83
CA LEU A 77 -10.06 8.88 5.71
C LEU A 77 -10.45 8.10 4.43
N ARG A 78 -10.49 6.77 4.49
CA ARG A 78 -10.83 5.86 3.37
C ARG A 78 -9.94 6.03 2.13
N ILE A 79 -8.70 6.47 2.32
CA ILE A 79 -7.69 6.64 1.26
C ILE A 79 -6.95 5.31 1.04
N LEU A 80 -6.76 4.53 2.11
CA LEU A 80 -6.06 3.25 2.09
C LEU A 80 -6.75 2.26 1.13
N LYS A 81 -6.02 1.79 0.13
CA LYS A 81 -6.51 0.90 -0.92
C LYS A 81 -6.44 -0.57 -0.49
N PRO A 82 -7.43 -1.40 -0.88
CA PRO A 82 -7.34 -2.84 -0.70
C PRO A 82 -6.33 -3.46 -1.67
N ALA A 83 -5.92 -4.69 -1.39
CA ALA A 83 -5.26 -5.52 -2.40
C ALA A 83 -6.20 -5.83 -3.58
N LYS A 84 -5.64 -6.10 -4.76
CA LYS A 84 -6.40 -6.39 -5.98
C LYS A 84 -7.26 -7.63 -5.82
N GLY A 85 -8.56 -7.49 -6.09
CA GLY A 85 -9.54 -8.57 -5.95
C GLY A 85 -10.06 -8.77 -4.52
N TYR A 86 -9.77 -7.82 -3.62
CA TYR A 86 -10.22 -7.79 -2.22
C TYR A 86 -10.87 -6.44 -1.88
N ARG A 87 -11.57 -6.41 -0.75
CA ARG A 87 -12.02 -5.22 -0.02
C ARG A 87 -11.43 -5.29 1.38
N ILE A 88 -11.05 -4.16 1.98
CA ILE A 88 -10.71 -4.13 3.40
C ILE A 88 -12.04 -4.05 4.16
N GLU A 89 -12.28 -5.02 5.02
CA GLU A 89 -13.45 -5.08 5.89
C GLU A 89 -13.17 -4.41 7.23
N THR A 90 -11.97 -4.63 7.79
CA THR A 90 -11.56 -4.08 9.07
C THR A 90 -10.07 -3.81 9.08
N LEU A 91 -9.68 -2.67 9.68
CA LEU A 91 -8.33 -2.39 10.13
C LEU A 91 -8.36 -2.25 11.65
N GLY A 92 -7.35 -2.74 12.36
CA GLY A 92 -7.23 -2.52 13.79
C GLY A 92 -5.82 -2.71 14.35
N ASP A 93 -5.58 -2.10 15.51
CA ASP A 93 -4.35 -2.29 16.28
C ASP A 93 -4.36 -3.65 16.96
N VAL A 94 -3.26 -4.38 16.84
CA VAL A 94 -3.11 -5.70 17.43
C VAL A 94 -2.27 -5.56 18.69
N GLU A 95 -2.92 -5.69 19.84
CA GLU A 95 -2.31 -5.53 21.16
C GLU A 95 -2.65 -6.76 22.02
N ASN A 96 -1.65 -7.25 22.77
CA ASN A 96 -1.76 -8.41 23.65
C ASN A 96 -2.36 -9.66 22.95
N ILE A 97 -3.67 -9.88 23.12
CA ILE A 97 -4.41 -11.04 22.61
C ILE A 97 -5.55 -10.65 21.64
N GLY A 98 -5.69 -9.37 21.29
CA GLY A 98 -6.86 -8.85 20.59
C GLY A 98 -6.53 -7.87 19.47
N MET A 99 -7.55 -7.61 18.63
CA MET A 99 -7.52 -6.57 17.60
C MET A 99 -8.53 -5.48 17.95
N HIS A 100 -8.04 -4.26 18.13
CA HIS A 100 -8.82 -3.06 18.41
C HIS A 100 -9.16 -2.36 17.09
N LYS A 101 -10.42 -2.48 16.67
CA LYS A 101 -10.90 -1.92 15.40
C LYS A 101 -10.74 -0.39 15.38
N ILE A 102 -10.26 0.11 14.24
CA ILE A 102 -10.23 1.53 13.90
C ILE A 102 -11.42 1.80 12.97
N ASP A 103 -12.28 2.74 13.35
CA ASP A 103 -13.44 3.10 12.55
C ASP A 103 -13.09 4.13 11.47
N GLN A 104 -13.80 4.03 10.34
CA GLN A 104 -13.68 5.00 9.26
C GLN A 104 -14.54 6.22 9.54
N MET A 105 -14.04 7.41 9.21
CA MET A 105 -14.86 8.62 9.14
C MET A 105 -15.75 8.61 7.90
N HIS A 106 -16.84 9.38 7.93
CA HIS A 106 -17.67 9.65 6.75
C HIS A 106 -17.08 10.80 5.91
N LEU A 107 -15.77 10.78 5.71
CA LEU A 107 -15.02 11.80 4.99
C LEU A 107 -13.95 11.14 4.13
N VAL A 108 -13.79 11.64 2.92
CA VAL A 108 -12.63 11.38 2.05
C VAL A 108 -12.17 12.71 1.49
N PRO A 109 -10.87 13.07 1.58
CA PRO A 109 -10.40 14.34 1.07
C PRO A 109 -10.67 14.47 -0.43
N LEU A 110 -11.24 15.61 -0.84
CA LEU A 110 -11.64 15.86 -2.22
C LEU A 110 -10.45 15.75 -3.20
N MET A 111 -9.27 16.21 -2.81
CA MET A 111 -8.06 16.11 -3.65
C MET A 111 -7.68 14.64 -3.91
N ASP A 112 -7.74 13.77 -2.89
CA ASP A 112 -7.50 12.33 -3.06
C ASP A 112 -8.56 11.66 -3.96
N ILE A 113 -9.82 12.09 -3.85
CA ILE A 113 -10.89 11.62 -4.75
C ILE A 113 -10.55 11.99 -6.19
N ILE A 114 -10.25 13.27 -6.46
CA ILE A 114 -9.95 13.76 -7.81
C ILE A 114 -8.74 13.03 -8.39
N CYS A 115 -7.62 12.96 -7.67
CA CYS A 115 -6.43 12.27 -8.15
C CYS A 115 -6.71 10.79 -8.46
N ASN A 116 -7.42 10.10 -7.57
CA ASN A 116 -7.75 8.69 -7.77
C ASN A 116 -8.68 8.47 -8.97
N VAL A 117 -9.65 9.36 -9.20
CA VAL A 117 -10.57 9.25 -10.33
C VAL A 117 -9.84 9.55 -11.65
N VAL A 118 -9.09 10.66 -11.73
CA VAL A 118 -8.30 11.01 -12.92
C VAL A 118 -7.30 9.89 -13.23
N PHE A 119 -6.62 9.35 -12.22
CA PHE A 119 -5.70 8.22 -12.39
C PHE A 119 -6.39 7.01 -13.02
N LYS A 120 -7.58 6.62 -12.54
CA LYS A 120 -8.34 5.50 -13.12
C LYS A 120 -8.81 5.79 -14.55
N MET A 121 -9.24 7.01 -14.83
CA MET A 121 -9.65 7.43 -16.18
C MET A 121 -8.46 7.35 -17.15
N ASN A 122 -7.32 7.93 -16.78
CA ASN A 122 -6.09 7.86 -17.57
C ASN A 122 -5.64 6.41 -17.81
N GLN A 123 -5.62 5.57 -16.77
CA GLN A 123 -5.24 4.15 -16.89
C GLN A 123 -6.22 3.32 -17.75
N SER A 124 -7.46 3.75 -17.89
CA SER A 124 -8.48 3.11 -18.75
C SER A 124 -8.59 3.73 -20.14
N GLY A 125 -7.76 4.73 -20.46
CA GLY A 125 -7.83 5.47 -21.73
C GLY A 125 -9.10 6.33 -21.87
N ARG A 126 -9.82 6.60 -20.79
CA ARG A 126 -11.01 7.46 -20.79
C ARG A 126 -10.59 8.92 -20.59
N PRO A 127 -11.11 9.88 -21.39
CA PRO A 127 -10.79 11.30 -21.23
C PRO A 127 -11.28 11.86 -19.90
N ALA A 128 -10.37 12.39 -19.08
CA ALA A 128 -10.71 13.03 -17.80
C ALA A 128 -11.08 14.50 -17.99
N VAL A 129 -12.21 14.74 -18.66
CA VAL A 129 -12.81 16.08 -18.81
C VAL A 129 -13.70 16.41 -17.61
N PHE A 130 -13.96 17.69 -17.37
CA PHE A 130 -14.60 18.18 -16.15
C PHE A 130 -15.96 17.51 -15.86
N GLU A 131 -16.86 17.40 -16.84
CA GLU A 131 -18.18 16.79 -16.65
C GLU A 131 -18.09 15.29 -16.36
N ALA A 132 -17.28 14.56 -17.14
CA ALA A 132 -17.05 13.13 -16.93
C ALA A 132 -16.41 12.84 -15.56
N LEU A 133 -15.52 13.72 -15.09
CA LEU A 133 -14.91 13.62 -13.76
C LEU A 133 -15.97 13.77 -12.66
N LEU A 134 -16.88 14.73 -12.78
CA LEU A 134 -17.94 14.95 -11.79
C LEU A 134 -18.88 13.74 -11.70
N ASP A 135 -19.25 13.17 -12.84
CA ASP A 135 -20.12 11.98 -12.90
C ASP A 135 -19.42 10.75 -12.32
N GLU A 136 -18.14 10.52 -12.64
CA GLU A 136 -17.38 9.41 -12.07
C GLU A 136 -17.16 9.55 -10.55
N ILE A 137 -17.08 10.79 -10.02
CA ILE A 137 -17.05 11.05 -8.57
C ILE A 137 -18.40 10.67 -7.92
N ARG A 138 -19.52 11.06 -8.52
CA ARG A 138 -20.87 10.74 -8.02
C ARG A 138 -21.10 9.23 -7.94
N GLU A 139 -20.75 8.52 -9.00
CA GLU A 139 -20.90 7.06 -9.08
C GLU A 139 -19.93 6.32 -8.14
N GLY A 140 -18.68 6.80 -8.05
CA GLY A 140 -17.65 6.16 -7.23
C GLY A 140 -17.81 6.38 -5.73
N TYR A 141 -18.46 7.46 -5.31
CA TYR A 141 -18.56 7.90 -3.91
C TYR A 141 -20.00 8.27 -3.51
N PRO A 142 -20.98 7.36 -3.65
CA PRO A 142 -22.41 7.68 -3.48
C PRO A 142 -22.82 8.09 -2.05
N LYS A 143 -21.94 7.88 -1.07
CA LYS A 143 -22.16 8.26 0.34
C LYS A 143 -21.57 9.63 0.70
N ILE A 144 -20.92 10.30 -0.25
CA ILE A 144 -20.31 11.61 -0.06
C ILE A 144 -21.13 12.61 -0.86
N GLU A 145 -21.45 13.75 -0.27
CA GLU A 145 -22.11 14.83 -0.99
C GLU A 145 -21.22 15.28 -2.17
N PRO A 146 -21.75 15.30 -3.41
CA PRO A 146 -20.94 15.63 -4.56
C PRO A 146 -20.45 17.09 -4.48
N PRO A 147 -19.19 17.36 -4.84
CA PRO A 147 -18.64 18.71 -4.76
C PRO A 147 -19.36 19.64 -5.74
N SER A 148 -19.54 20.90 -5.34
CA SER A 148 -20.01 21.93 -6.27
C SER A 148 -19.01 22.15 -7.41
N THR A 149 -19.48 22.61 -8.57
CA THR A 149 -18.63 22.99 -9.72
C THR A 149 -17.50 23.94 -9.31
N ARG A 150 -17.79 24.89 -8.42
CA ARG A 150 -16.80 25.84 -7.90
C ARG A 150 -15.74 25.14 -7.05
N THR A 151 -16.17 24.30 -6.11
CA THR A 151 -15.27 23.55 -5.22
C THR A 151 -14.37 22.60 -6.01
N LEU A 152 -14.93 21.87 -6.99
CA LEU A 152 -14.17 20.98 -7.86
C LEU A 152 -13.12 21.76 -8.67
N ARG A 153 -13.51 22.89 -9.28
CA ARG A 153 -12.58 23.74 -10.05
C ARG A 153 -11.45 24.29 -9.19
N GLN A 154 -11.75 24.73 -7.97
CA GLN A 154 -10.73 25.20 -7.03
C GLN A 154 -9.77 24.08 -6.62
N ALA A 155 -10.28 22.87 -6.35
CA ALA A 155 -9.44 21.72 -6.01
C ALA A 155 -8.53 21.32 -7.19
N ILE A 156 -9.06 21.29 -8.42
CA ILE A 156 -8.26 21.04 -9.63
C ILE A 156 -7.17 22.11 -9.79
N GLN A 157 -7.50 23.40 -9.60
CA GLN A 157 -6.50 24.48 -9.67
C GLN A 157 -5.38 24.31 -8.64
N THR A 158 -5.70 23.86 -7.43
CA THR A 158 -4.68 23.53 -6.42
C THR A 158 -3.79 22.39 -6.89
N LEU A 159 -4.37 21.30 -7.42
CA LEU A 159 -3.61 20.15 -7.91
C LEU A 159 -2.72 20.47 -9.12
N LEU A 160 -3.16 21.37 -10.02
CA LEU A 160 -2.35 21.89 -11.12
C LEU A 160 -1.16 22.70 -10.61
N LYS A 161 -1.37 23.58 -9.62
CA LYS A 161 -0.29 24.36 -8.99
C LYS A 161 0.74 23.49 -8.28
N GLN A 162 0.30 22.32 -7.80
CA GLN A 162 1.17 21.33 -7.15
C GLN A 162 1.84 20.39 -8.16
N GLU A 163 1.60 20.56 -9.47
CA GLU A 163 2.12 19.70 -10.53
C GLU A 163 1.74 18.22 -10.35
N ILE A 164 0.65 17.94 -9.63
CA ILE A 164 0.08 16.59 -9.50
C ILE A 164 -0.80 16.28 -10.71
N LEU A 165 -1.46 17.31 -11.24
CA LEU A 165 -2.23 17.24 -12.47
C LEU A 165 -1.66 18.20 -13.51
N GLU A 166 -1.93 17.90 -14.78
CA GLU A 166 -1.74 18.81 -15.91
C GLU A 166 -2.95 18.81 -16.85
N TYR A 167 -3.10 19.85 -17.64
CA TYR A 167 -4.06 19.91 -18.75
C TYR A 167 -3.35 19.65 -20.08
N HIS A 168 -3.89 18.74 -20.87
CA HIS A 168 -3.48 18.53 -22.25
C HIS A 168 -4.70 18.23 -23.12
N LEU A 169 -4.94 19.03 -24.17
CA LEU A 169 -6.12 18.91 -25.04
C LEU A 169 -7.45 18.87 -24.26
N GLU A 170 -7.65 19.82 -23.34
CA GLU A 170 -8.88 20.00 -22.53
C GLU A 170 -9.22 18.86 -21.54
N GLN A 171 -8.32 17.89 -21.36
CA GLN A 171 -8.48 16.79 -20.40
C GLN A 171 -7.33 16.81 -19.38
N LEU A 172 -7.63 16.30 -18.19
CA LEU A 172 -6.69 16.21 -17.08
C LEU A 172 -5.84 14.94 -17.19
N TYR A 173 -4.55 15.10 -16.91
CA TYR A 173 -3.62 14.00 -16.75
C TYR A 173 -2.98 14.03 -15.38
N ILE A 174 -2.74 12.83 -14.85
CA ILE A 174 -1.90 12.62 -13.70
C ILE A 174 -0.43 12.79 -14.10
N CYS A 175 0.26 13.69 -13.41
CA CYS A 175 1.70 13.85 -13.52
C CYS A 175 2.39 12.80 -12.65
N PHE A 176 3.09 11.87 -13.27
CA PHE A 176 3.88 10.88 -12.54
C PHE A 176 5.18 11.53 -12.06
N PRO A 177 5.58 11.35 -10.79
CA PRO A 177 6.89 11.79 -10.35
C PRO A 177 7.96 11.10 -11.21
N HIS A 178 9.03 11.83 -11.52
CA HIS A 178 10.18 11.27 -12.21
C HIS A 178 10.76 10.11 -11.39
N THR A 179 10.34 8.90 -11.71
CA THR A 179 10.99 7.70 -11.22
C THR A 179 12.16 7.45 -12.17
N ALA A 180 13.38 7.36 -11.63
CA ALA A 180 14.49 6.80 -12.39
C ALA A 180 13.99 5.49 -13.02
N PRO A 181 14.20 5.27 -14.33
CA PRO A 181 13.60 4.14 -15.02
C PRO A 181 13.90 2.87 -14.26
N TYR A 182 12.87 2.06 -14.02
CA TYR A 182 12.99 0.73 -13.47
C TYR A 182 13.93 -0.09 -14.37
N HIS A 183 15.24 -0.05 -14.10
CA HIS A 183 16.12 -1.11 -14.55
C HIS A 183 15.70 -2.35 -13.77
N SER A 184 14.85 -3.15 -14.42
CA SER A 184 14.69 -4.56 -14.10
C SER A 184 16.04 -5.22 -14.30
N THR A 185 16.91 -5.17 -13.29
CA THR A 185 17.95 -6.18 -13.15
C THR A 185 17.21 -7.47 -12.88
N LYS A 186 17.07 -8.28 -13.93
CA LYS A 186 16.65 -9.68 -13.84
C LYS A 186 17.68 -10.44 -13.01
N ILE A 187 17.67 -10.28 -11.70
CA ILE A 187 18.33 -11.20 -10.80
C ILE A 187 17.41 -12.42 -10.76
N ARG A 188 17.85 -13.50 -11.40
CA ARG A 188 17.18 -14.81 -11.34
C ARG A 188 16.96 -15.15 -9.86
N PRO A 189 15.73 -15.42 -9.40
CA PRO A 189 15.55 -15.85 -8.02
C PRO A 189 16.19 -17.24 -7.89
N LYS A 190 17.27 -17.33 -7.11
CA LYS A 190 17.70 -18.61 -6.56
C LYS A 190 16.55 -19.07 -5.66
N CYS A 191 15.93 -20.18 -6.04
CA CYS A 191 14.89 -20.82 -5.27
C CYS A 191 15.53 -21.42 -4.01
N THR A 192 15.58 -20.64 -2.94
CA THR A 192 15.82 -21.16 -1.60
C THR A 192 14.46 -21.36 -0.97
N VAL A 193 14.12 -22.61 -0.69
CA VAL A 193 12.88 -22.97 -0.02
C VAL A 193 13.02 -22.53 1.45
N GLU A 194 12.43 -21.40 1.82
CA GLU A 194 12.36 -20.96 3.21
C GLU A 194 11.25 -21.74 3.93
N CYS A 195 11.60 -22.45 5.00
CA CYS A 195 10.67 -23.11 5.90
C CYS A 195 9.81 -22.06 6.64
N GLN A 196 8.58 -22.42 6.98
CA GLN A 196 7.53 -21.52 7.53
C GLN A 196 7.78 -21.01 8.96
N THR A 197 9.02 -21.01 9.42
CA THR A 197 9.45 -20.44 10.70
C THR A 197 10.74 -19.67 10.41
N GLY A 198 10.65 -18.36 10.21
CA GLY A 198 11.68 -17.51 9.62
C GLY A 198 13.00 -17.38 10.38
N GLN A 199 13.81 -18.44 10.43
CA GLN A 199 15.20 -18.45 10.85
C GLN A 199 16.00 -19.39 9.93
N SER A 200 16.99 -18.85 9.20
CA SER A 200 18.00 -19.66 8.52
C SER A 200 18.97 -20.21 9.57
N VAL A 201 19.08 -21.55 9.68
CA VAL A 201 20.11 -22.21 10.49
C VAL A 201 21.40 -22.28 9.67
N MET A 202 22.29 -21.31 9.83
CA MET A 202 23.71 -21.47 9.53
C MET A 202 24.44 -21.66 10.86
N ASN A 203 24.47 -22.90 11.34
CA ASN A 203 25.37 -23.33 12.40
C ASN A 203 26.79 -23.42 11.81
N GLY A 204 27.58 -22.37 12.00
CA GLY A 204 29.02 -22.39 11.78
C GLY A 204 29.77 -22.67 13.09
N TYR A 205 29.55 -23.83 13.71
CA TYR A 205 30.50 -24.36 14.69
C TYR A 205 31.71 -24.87 13.92
N ALA A 206 32.82 -24.15 13.96
CA ALA A 206 34.12 -24.68 13.55
C ALA A 206 34.70 -25.49 14.74
N PRO A 207 34.96 -26.80 14.61
CA PRO A 207 35.72 -27.54 15.59
C PRO A 207 37.21 -27.25 15.38
N THR A 208 37.89 -26.80 16.44
CA THR A 208 39.34 -26.70 16.49
C THR A 208 39.93 -28.12 16.53
N ASN A 209 40.26 -28.67 15.36
CA ASN A 209 40.99 -29.93 15.29
C ASN A 209 42.46 -29.69 15.66
N SER A 210 42.81 -30.14 16.86
CA SER A 210 44.16 -30.35 17.34
C SER A 210 44.79 -31.54 16.62
N LEU A 211 45.81 -31.28 15.81
CA LEU A 211 46.73 -32.31 15.30
C LEU A 211 48.07 -32.17 16.03
N LYS A 212 48.28 -33.04 17.01
CA LYS A 212 49.61 -33.41 17.50
C LYS A 212 50.22 -34.45 16.54
N ILE A 213 51.56 -34.63 16.67
CA ILE A 213 52.44 -35.75 16.25
C ILE A 213 53.26 -35.38 14.98
N LYS A 214 54.61 -35.45 14.90
CA LYS A 214 55.69 -36.11 15.68
C LYS A 214 57.08 -35.47 15.43
N LYS A 215 58.02 -35.82 16.32
CA LYS A 215 59.47 -35.58 16.36
C LYS A 215 60.27 -35.94 15.08
N GLY A 216 61.40 -35.25 14.90
CA GLY A 216 62.68 -35.87 14.50
C GLY A 216 63.44 -35.22 13.34
N LEU A 217 64.39 -34.33 13.60
CA LEU A 217 65.85 -34.55 13.59
C LEU A 217 66.55 -33.26 14.05
#